data_AF-A0A1I3J7V2-F1
#
_entry.id   AF-A0A1I3J7V2-F1
#
_cell.length_a   1.000
_cell.length_b   1.000
_cell.length_c   1.000
_cell.angle_alpha   90.00
_cell.angle_beta   90.00
_cell.angle_gamma   90.00
#
_symmetry.space_group_name_H-M   'P 1'
#
loop_
_entity.id
_entity.type
_entity.pdbx_description
1 polymer ?
#
loop_
_entity_poly.entity_id
_entity_poly.type
_entity_poly.pdbx_seq_one_letter_code
_entity_poly.pdbx_strand_id
1 'polypeptide(L)'
;MLFIPKFYSQEIEYHVLMIGKPQEIFLKKDLNNNYSGKIITKFYKPSKYFLGITLRKYSEIEIKTNLDSTIVKETINDLNKAGINSLEKCDSNEECKSIKFLDSDFLVFKINTQNSSETFEFSEVYPEELNSNNIEKNFIRRKAQILITLIDNKINLKEQFRIAEKNISNPYCYSCGGISSCCIE
;
A
#
# COMPACT_ATOMS: atom_id res chain seq x y z
N MET A 1 -10.44 -5.49 46.58
CA MET A 1 -10.83 -4.72 45.37
C MET A 1 -9.92 -5.18 44.24
N LEU A 2 -10.44 -5.93 43.27
CA LEU A 2 -9.66 -6.38 42.11
C LEU A 2 -9.59 -5.23 41.10
N PHE A 3 -8.38 -4.72 40.86
CA PHE A 3 -8.12 -3.80 39.76
C PHE A 3 -8.18 -4.60 38.46
N ILE A 4 -9.26 -4.45 37.71
CA ILE A 4 -9.32 -4.91 36.31
C ILE A 4 -8.78 -3.76 35.47
N PRO A 5 -7.60 -3.89 34.84
CA PRO A 5 -7.13 -2.87 33.92
C PRO A 5 -8.13 -2.75 32.77
N LYS A 6 -8.75 -1.57 32.62
CA LYS A 6 -9.49 -1.21 31.42
C LYS A 6 -8.45 -1.12 30.29
N PHE A 7 -8.33 -2.18 29.49
CA PHE A 7 -7.71 -2.07 28.18
C PHE A 7 -8.63 -1.19 27.33
N TYR A 8 -8.32 0.10 27.27
CA TYR A 8 -9.00 0.98 26.33
C TYR A 8 -8.67 0.51 24.92
N SER A 9 -9.68 0.10 24.18
CA SER A 9 -9.55 -0.20 22.76
C SER A 9 -9.16 1.08 22.03
N GLN A 10 -8.09 1.03 21.25
CA GLN A 10 -7.61 2.16 20.45
C GLN A 10 -8.07 1.98 19.01
N GLU A 11 -8.61 3.05 18.43
CA GLU A 11 -8.88 3.13 17.00
C GLU A 11 -7.57 3.30 16.24
N ILE A 12 -7.41 2.49 15.19
CA ILE A 12 -6.24 2.53 14.32
C ILE A 12 -6.65 2.31 12.86
N GLU A 13 -6.06 3.10 11.98
CA GLU A 13 -6.23 3.01 10.54
C GLU A 13 -4.85 3.05 9.86
N TYR A 14 -4.61 2.04 9.03
CA TYR A 14 -3.46 1.99 8.14
C TYR A 14 -3.94 2.22 6.72
N HIS A 15 -3.36 3.22 6.06
CA HIS A 15 -3.51 3.46 4.63
C HIS A 15 -2.17 3.26 3.94
N VAL A 16 -2.10 2.27 3.06
CA VAL A 16 -0.88 1.88 2.36
C VAL A 16 -1.05 2.13 0.87
N LEU A 17 -0.21 2.97 0.30
CA LEU A 17 -0.17 3.23 -1.14
C LEU A 17 0.94 2.35 -1.73
N MET A 18 0.55 1.48 -2.65
CA MET A 18 1.46 0.53 -3.29
C MET A 18 2.27 1.19 -4.39
N ILE A 19 3.48 0.67 -4.58
CA ILE A 19 4.36 0.99 -5.69
C ILE A 19 4.14 0.04 -6.88
N GLY A 20 4.34 0.54 -8.10
CA GLY A 20 4.34 -0.26 -9.34
C GLY A 20 2.95 -0.69 -9.83
N LYS A 21 1.95 -0.66 -8.96
CA LYS A 21 0.53 -0.74 -9.29
C LYS A 21 -0.23 0.27 -8.44
N PRO A 22 -1.28 0.93 -9.00
CA PRO A 22 -1.98 2.01 -8.32
C PRO A 22 -3.06 1.44 -7.39
N GLN A 23 -2.62 0.65 -6.41
CA GLN A 23 -3.45 0.05 -5.38
C GLN A 23 -3.26 0.80 -4.06
N GLU A 24 -4.37 1.14 -3.42
CA GLU A 24 -4.40 1.71 -2.08
C GLU A 24 -5.13 0.75 -1.14
N ILE A 25 -4.53 0.46 0.00
CA ILE A 25 -5.02 -0.53 0.96
C ILE A 25 -5.40 0.20 2.23
N PHE A 26 -6.63 0.01 2.67
CA PHE A 26 -7.15 0.57 3.92
C PHE A 26 -7.44 -0.57 4.87
N LEU A 27 -6.85 -0.53 6.05
CA LEU A 27 -7.08 -1.48 7.13
C LEU A 27 -7.45 -0.69 8.39
N LYS A 28 -8.61 -0.98 8.97
CA LYS A 28 -9.13 -0.26 10.14
C LYS A 28 -9.57 -1.20 11.23
N LYS A 29 -9.24 -0.83 12.47
CA LYS A 29 -9.82 -1.36 13.70
C LYS A 29 -10.49 -0.21 14.45
N ASP A 30 -11.78 -0.35 14.76
CA ASP A 30 -12.52 0.66 15.52
C ASP A 30 -12.43 0.45 17.04
N LEU A 31 -13.01 1.39 17.81
CA LEU A 31 -13.08 1.32 19.27
C LEU A 31 -13.86 0.10 19.79
N ASN A 32 -14.76 -0.46 18.99
CA ASN A 32 -15.54 -1.66 19.33
C ASN A 32 -14.82 -2.97 18.97
N ASN A 33 -13.55 -2.90 18.53
CA ASN A 33 -12.79 -4.03 18.00
C ASN A 33 -13.41 -4.66 16.74
N ASN A 34 -14.17 -3.90 15.95
CA ASN A 34 -14.54 -4.32 14.61
C ASN A 34 -13.42 -4.01 13.63
N TYR A 35 -13.27 -4.89 12.65
CA TYR A 35 -12.23 -4.81 11.63
C TYR A 35 -12.89 -4.60 10.27
N SER A 36 -12.45 -3.58 9.54
CA SER A 36 -12.90 -3.32 8.18
C SER A 36 -11.73 -2.91 7.31
N GLY A 37 -11.80 -3.24 6.03
CA GLY A 37 -10.75 -2.90 5.10
C GLY A 37 -11.22 -2.97 3.68
N LYS A 38 -10.47 -2.31 2.80
CA LYS A 38 -10.75 -2.27 1.37
C LYS A 38 -9.48 -2.03 0.59
N ILE A 39 -9.49 -2.46 -0.67
CA ILE A 39 -8.52 -2.08 -1.68
C ILE A 39 -9.21 -1.17 -2.68
N ILE A 40 -8.56 -0.07 -3.03
CA ILE A 40 -8.95 0.79 -4.15
C ILE A 40 -7.87 0.63 -5.22
N THR A 41 -8.27 0.19 -6.41
CA THR A 41 -7.37 0.15 -7.58
C THR A 41 -7.79 1.23 -8.56
N LYS A 42 -6.85 2.09 -8.95
CA LYS A 42 -7.11 3.25 -9.80
C LYS A 42 -6.69 3.01 -11.25
N PHE A 43 -7.59 3.31 -12.17
CA PHE A 43 -7.37 3.27 -13.60
C PHE A 43 -7.87 4.57 -14.22
N TYR A 44 -7.63 4.78 -15.51
CA TYR A 44 -8.21 5.90 -16.23
C TYR A 44 -8.45 5.57 -17.70
N LYS A 45 -9.45 6.24 -18.30
CA LYS A 45 -9.66 6.22 -19.74
C LYS A 45 -8.70 7.21 -20.42
N PRO A 46 -7.95 6.80 -21.45
CA PRO A 46 -7.20 7.74 -22.27
C PRO A 46 -8.17 8.49 -23.20
N SER A 47 -7.98 9.81 -23.35
CA SER A 47 -8.79 10.64 -24.26
C SER A 47 -8.46 10.42 -25.74
N LYS A 48 -7.18 10.21 -26.07
CA LYS A 48 -6.66 9.80 -27.38
C LYS A 48 -5.35 9.04 -27.17
N TYR A 49 -5.22 7.90 -27.85
CA TYR A 49 -3.96 7.17 -28.02
C TYR A 49 -3.39 7.57 -29.38
N PHE A 50 -2.25 8.28 -29.41
CA PHE A 50 -1.58 8.61 -30.67
C PHE A 50 -0.09 8.31 -30.50
N LEU A 51 0.44 7.39 -31.31
CA LEU A 51 1.86 6.99 -31.31
C LEU A 51 2.40 6.56 -29.93
N GLY A 52 1.63 5.82 -29.14
CA GLY A 52 2.08 5.28 -27.84
C GLY A 52 2.17 6.30 -26.71
N ILE A 53 1.69 7.54 -26.90
CA ILE A 53 1.68 8.59 -25.89
C ILE A 53 0.23 8.91 -25.50
N THR A 54 -0.10 8.75 -24.21
CA THR A 54 -1.38 9.22 -23.66
C THR A 54 -1.36 10.75 -23.49
N LEU A 55 -2.11 11.46 -24.33
CA LEU A 55 -2.12 12.93 -24.35
C LEU A 55 -2.92 13.57 -23.20
N ARG A 56 -3.89 12.85 -22.60
CA ARG A 56 -4.70 13.36 -21.48
C ARG A 56 -5.51 12.25 -20.80
N LYS A 57 -5.53 12.22 -19.47
CA LYS A 57 -6.48 11.45 -18.65
C LYS A 57 -7.89 12.02 -18.89
N TYR A 58 -8.81 11.19 -19.38
CA TYR A 58 -10.18 11.62 -19.66
C TYR A 58 -11.10 11.44 -18.46
N SER A 59 -11.02 10.27 -17.81
CA SER A 59 -11.81 9.94 -16.63
C SER A 59 -11.04 8.96 -15.76
N GLU A 60 -11.10 9.17 -14.45
CA GLU A 60 -10.58 8.21 -13.46
C GLU A 60 -11.64 7.15 -13.16
N ILE A 61 -11.17 5.92 -12.96
CA ILE A 61 -11.99 4.76 -12.62
C ILE A 61 -11.40 4.17 -11.35
N GLU A 62 -12.20 4.09 -10.29
CA GLU A 62 -11.82 3.43 -9.05
C GLU A 62 -12.59 2.13 -8.88
N ILE A 63 -11.89 1.00 -8.83
CA ILE A 63 -12.48 -0.28 -8.46
C ILE A 63 -12.20 -0.52 -6.97
N LYS A 64 -13.27 -0.72 -6.19
CA LYS A 64 -13.20 -0.89 -4.74
C LYS A 64 -13.57 -2.31 -4.37
N THR A 65 -12.68 -3.00 -3.67
CA THR A 65 -12.89 -4.36 -3.18
C THR A 65 -12.85 -4.35 -1.67
N ASN A 66 -13.94 -4.75 -1.01
CA ASN A 66 -13.94 -4.91 0.44
C ASN A 66 -13.15 -6.16 0.82
N LEU A 67 -12.40 -6.07 1.92
CA LEU A 67 -11.65 -7.19 2.47
C LEU A 67 -12.45 -7.89 3.56
N ASP A 68 -12.30 -9.21 3.64
CA ASP A 68 -12.86 -9.99 4.74
C ASP A 68 -12.30 -9.51 6.08
N SER A 69 -13.17 -9.36 7.08
CA SER A 69 -12.79 -8.80 8.38
C SER A 69 -11.79 -9.67 9.13
N THR A 70 -11.78 -10.99 8.91
CA THR A 70 -10.79 -11.91 9.46
C THR A 70 -9.42 -11.65 8.85
N ILE A 71 -9.34 -11.50 7.53
CA ILE A 71 -8.10 -11.15 6.83
C ILE A 71 -7.56 -9.80 7.32
N VAL A 72 -8.43 -8.79 7.47
CA VAL A 72 -8.04 -7.47 8.00
C VAL A 72 -7.48 -7.59 9.42
N LYS A 73 -8.18 -8.32 10.30
CA LYS A 73 -7.76 -8.54 11.68
C LYS A 73 -6.39 -9.23 11.75
N GLU A 74 -6.20 -10.32 11.00
CA GLU A 74 -4.93 -11.02 10.95
C GLU A 74 -3.81 -10.11 10.43
N THR A 75 -4.06 -9.39 9.35
CA THR A 75 -3.07 -8.48 8.75
C THR A 75 -2.67 -7.38 9.73
N ILE A 76 -3.63 -6.73 10.39
CA ILE A 76 -3.34 -5.72 11.42
C ILE A 76 -2.52 -6.30 12.58
N ASN A 77 -2.84 -7.52 13.04
CA ASN A 77 -2.09 -8.16 14.11
C ASN A 77 -0.65 -8.47 13.69
N ASP A 78 -0.46 -8.98 12.47
CA ASP A 78 0.86 -9.31 11.93
C ASP A 78 1.71 -8.05 11.71
N LEU A 79 1.12 -6.96 11.20
CA LEU A 79 1.79 -5.65 11.08
C LEU A 79 2.22 -5.09 12.44
N ASN A 80 1.35 -5.21 13.47
CA ASN A 80 1.68 -4.78 14.82
C ASN A 80 2.83 -5.61 15.41
N LYS A 81 2.80 -6.94 15.25
CA LYS A 81 3.89 -7.82 15.69
C LYS A 81 5.21 -7.52 14.97
N ALA A 82 5.14 -7.17 13.69
CA ALA A 82 6.29 -6.77 12.89
C ALA A 82 6.76 -5.32 13.18
N GLY A 83 6.09 -4.61 14.08
CA GLY A 83 6.51 -3.29 14.55
C GLY A 83 6.21 -2.15 13.59
N ILE A 84 5.08 -2.16 12.88
CA ILE A 84 4.65 -1.04 12.03
C ILE A 84 4.62 0.31 12.77
N ASN A 85 4.25 0.32 14.05
CA ASN A 85 4.17 1.54 14.87
C ASN A 85 5.56 2.08 15.30
N SER A 86 6.64 1.39 14.94
CA SER A 86 8.02 1.87 15.12
C SER A 86 8.74 2.01 13.78
N LEU A 87 8.00 2.28 12.70
CA LEU A 87 8.60 2.72 11.45
C LEU A 87 9.36 4.03 11.66
N GLU A 88 10.46 4.17 10.93
CA GLU A 88 11.28 5.39 10.92
C GLU A 88 11.21 6.01 9.53
N LYS A 89 11.29 7.34 9.46
CA LYS A 89 11.35 8.04 8.17
C LYS A 89 12.74 7.83 7.59
N CYS A 90 12.82 7.59 6.27
CA CYS A 90 14.12 7.44 5.62
C CYS A 90 15.02 8.67 5.80
N ASP A 91 14.43 9.88 5.82
CA ASP A 91 15.13 11.14 6.02
C ASP A 91 15.76 11.34 7.41
N SER A 92 15.36 10.57 8.42
CA SER A 92 15.96 10.64 9.76
C SER A 92 17.25 9.82 9.89
N ASN A 93 17.68 9.14 8.83
CA ASN A 93 18.88 8.32 8.80
C ASN A 93 19.70 8.60 7.53
N GLU A 94 20.97 8.99 7.70
CA GLU A 94 21.82 9.41 6.56
C GLU A 94 22.08 8.28 5.55
N GLU A 95 22.18 7.02 6.00
CA GLU A 95 22.35 5.88 5.09
C GLU A 95 21.10 5.70 4.22
N CYS A 96 19.91 5.70 4.82
CA CYS A 96 18.65 5.56 4.09
C CYS A 96 18.45 6.74 3.13
N LYS A 97 18.61 7.97 3.62
CA LYS A 97 18.48 9.23 2.86
C LYS A 97 19.42 9.32 1.66
N SER A 98 20.59 8.68 1.73
CA SER A 98 21.56 8.66 0.62
C SER A 98 21.10 7.81 -0.58
N ILE A 99 20.12 6.93 -0.40
CA ILE A 99 19.59 6.05 -1.44
C ILE A 99 18.65 6.87 -2.34
N LYS A 100 19.05 7.03 -3.60
CA LYS A 100 18.32 7.85 -4.58
C LYS A 100 18.03 7.07 -5.86
N PHE A 101 16.90 7.41 -6.47
CA PHE A 101 16.45 6.88 -7.75
C PHE A 101 16.05 8.06 -8.65
N LEU A 102 16.12 7.88 -9.96
CA LEU A 102 15.94 8.97 -10.92
C LEU A 102 14.47 9.33 -11.15
N ASP A 103 13.57 8.34 -11.10
CA ASP A 103 12.13 8.50 -11.31
C ASP A 103 11.38 7.52 -10.38
N SER A 104 11.61 7.67 -9.07
CA SER A 104 11.05 6.73 -8.10
C SER A 104 9.55 6.89 -7.95
N ASP A 105 8.88 5.75 -7.94
CA ASP A 105 7.60 5.61 -7.28
C ASP A 105 7.80 5.28 -5.80
N PHE A 106 6.77 5.49 -4.98
CA PHE A 106 6.88 5.43 -3.54
C PHE A 106 5.88 4.45 -2.93
N LEU A 107 6.40 3.57 -2.08
CA LEU A 107 5.60 2.90 -1.07
C LEU A 107 5.34 3.90 0.06
N VAL A 108 4.07 4.12 0.39
CA VAL A 108 3.69 5.05 1.45
C VAL A 108 2.85 4.36 2.49
N PHE A 109 3.25 4.47 3.76
CA PHE A 109 2.44 4.09 4.91
C PHE A 109 1.92 5.34 5.60
N LYS A 110 0.61 5.47 5.71
CA LYS A 110 -0.05 6.45 6.57
C LYS A 110 -0.68 5.72 7.74
N ILE A 111 -0.24 6.06 8.95
CA ILE A 111 -0.71 5.45 10.20
C ILE A 111 -1.48 6.52 10.95
N ASN A 112 -2.78 6.29 11.09
CA ASN A 112 -3.67 7.15 11.86
C ASN A 112 -4.08 6.41 13.13
N THR A 113 -3.81 7.03 14.27
CA THR A 113 -4.36 6.63 15.56
C THR A 113 -5.24 7.76 16.08
N GLN A 114 -5.93 7.53 17.20
CA GLN A 114 -6.72 8.57 17.85
C GLN A 114 -5.94 9.87 18.14
N ASN A 115 -4.62 9.78 18.38
CA ASN A 115 -3.81 10.89 18.86
C ASN A 115 -2.73 11.35 17.87
N SER A 116 -2.49 10.61 16.79
CA SER A 116 -1.41 10.88 15.85
C SER A 116 -1.77 10.48 14.44
N SER A 117 -1.18 11.19 13.48
CA SER A 117 -1.18 10.83 12.06
C SER A 117 0.26 10.95 11.57
N GLU A 118 0.82 9.84 11.13
CA GLU A 118 2.20 9.75 10.66
C GLU A 118 2.23 9.21 9.24
N THR A 119 3.13 9.75 8.42
CA THR A 119 3.36 9.31 7.04
C THR A 119 4.82 8.93 6.88
N PHE A 120 5.05 7.75 6.29
CA PHE A 120 6.35 7.18 6.01
C PHE A 120 6.43 6.83 4.53
N GLU A 121 7.47 7.31 3.85
CA GLU A 121 7.62 7.19 2.40
C GLU A 121 8.94 6.48 2.10
N PHE A 122 8.88 5.50 1.20
CA PHE A 122 10.02 4.70 0.79
C PHE A 122 10.04 4.56 -0.72
N SER A 123 11.04 5.15 -1.36
CA SER A 123 11.25 5.04 -2.81
C SER A 123 11.62 3.62 -3.20
N GLU A 124 11.00 3.07 -4.25
CA GLU A 124 11.39 1.79 -4.86
C GLU A 124 11.43 0.59 -3.89
N VAL A 125 10.59 0.57 -2.85
CA VAL A 125 10.47 -0.57 -1.92
C VAL A 125 9.29 -1.44 -2.31
N TYR A 126 9.58 -2.65 -2.80
CA TYR A 126 8.59 -3.65 -3.24
C TYR A 126 8.49 -4.82 -2.25
N PRO A 127 7.34 -5.54 -2.21
CA PRO A 127 7.23 -6.83 -1.54
C PRO A 127 8.33 -7.82 -1.95
N GLU A 128 8.72 -8.69 -1.02
CA GLU A 128 9.67 -9.77 -1.31
C GLU A 128 9.01 -10.82 -2.18
N GLU A 129 9.54 -11.02 -3.38
CA GLU A 129 9.18 -12.18 -4.20
C GLU A 129 10.06 -13.38 -3.85
N LEU A 130 9.44 -14.56 -3.67
CA LEU A 130 10.04 -15.83 -3.22
C LEU A 130 11.30 -16.28 -3.96
N ASN A 131 11.62 -15.69 -5.12
CA ASN A 131 12.76 -16.03 -5.97
C ASN A 131 13.60 -14.82 -6.44
N SER A 132 13.46 -13.65 -5.81
CA SER A 132 14.20 -12.44 -6.22
C SER A 132 15.35 -12.10 -5.26
N ASN A 133 16.44 -11.55 -5.82
CA ASN A 133 17.57 -10.99 -5.06
C ASN A 133 17.28 -9.57 -4.52
N ASN A 134 16.02 -9.12 -4.55
CA ASN A 134 15.65 -7.74 -4.23
C ASN A 134 15.33 -7.56 -2.73
N ILE A 135 16.20 -8.12 -1.88
CA ILE A 135 16.14 -7.91 -0.43
C ILE A 135 16.81 -6.57 -0.10
N GLU A 136 16.05 -5.69 0.53
CA GLU A 136 16.55 -4.41 1.04
C GLU A 136 17.67 -4.63 2.06
N LYS A 137 18.80 -3.95 1.85
CA LYS A 137 19.99 -4.06 2.71
C LYS A 137 19.95 -3.06 3.87
N ASN A 138 19.40 -1.87 3.62
CA ASN A 138 19.23 -0.86 4.64
C ASN A 138 18.14 -1.29 5.63
N PHE A 139 18.41 -1.23 6.93
CA PHE A 139 17.52 -1.80 7.94
C PHE A 139 16.14 -1.10 8.01
N ILE A 140 16.07 0.21 7.77
CA ILE A 140 14.81 0.96 7.78
C ILE A 140 13.95 0.54 6.58
N ARG A 141 14.55 0.53 5.39
CA ARG A 141 13.88 0.10 4.15
C ARG A 141 13.47 -1.37 4.23
N ARG A 142 14.31 -2.21 4.82
CA ARG A 142 14.02 -3.63 5.05
C ARG A 142 12.80 -3.83 5.92
N LYS A 143 12.61 -3.01 6.94
CA LYS A 143 11.40 -3.04 7.76
C LYS A 143 10.16 -2.72 6.94
N ALA A 144 10.20 -1.67 6.12
CA ALA A 144 9.10 -1.34 5.21
C ALA A 144 8.80 -2.48 4.22
N GLN A 145 9.85 -3.11 3.67
CA GLN A 145 9.74 -4.26 2.78
C GLN A 145 9.05 -5.46 3.46
N ILE A 146 9.46 -5.81 4.69
CA ILE A 146 8.83 -6.91 5.44
C ILE A 146 7.34 -6.62 5.67
N LEU A 147 6.99 -5.39 6.05
CA LEU A 147 5.60 -5.00 6.30
C LEU A 147 4.75 -5.11 5.03
N ILE A 148 5.24 -4.63 3.89
CA ILE A 148 4.48 -4.72 2.65
C ILE A 148 4.40 -6.16 2.13
N THR A 149 5.41 -6.98 2.39
CA THR A 149 5.40 -8.43 2.11
C THR A 149 4.33 -9.15 2.91
N LEU A 150 4.15 -8.81 4.19
CA LEU A 150 3.08 -9.40 5.01
C LEU A 150 1.69 -9.08 4.45
N ILE A 151 1.48 -7.83 4.01
CA ILE A 151 0.23 -7.41 3.37
C ILE A 151 0.00 -8.17 2.08
N ASP A 152 1.02 -8.25 1.21
CA ASP A 152 0.90 -8.95 -0.07
C ASP A 152 0.63 -10.45 0.10
N ASN A 153 1.33 -11.12 1.02
CA ASN A 153 1.09 -12.54 1.30
C ASN A 153 -0.32 -12.82 1.83
N LYS A 154 -0.89 -11.92 2.63
CA LYS A 154 -2.24 -12.10 3.19
C LYS A 154 -3.35 -11.81 2.18
N ILE A 155 -3.16 -10.80 1.33
CA ILE A 155 -4.23 -10.28 0.48
C ILE A 155 -4.08 -10.70 -1.00
N ASN A 156 -2.85 -11.05 -1.41
CA ASN A 156 -2.44 -11.32 -2.79
C ASN A 156 -2.76 -10.15 -3.72
N LEU A 157 -1.99 -9.07 -3.61
CA LEU A 157 -2.29 -7.80 -4.27
C LEU A 157 -2.25 -7.93 -5.79
N LYS A 158 -1.39 -8.80 -6.31
CA LYS A 158 -1.33 -9.14 -7.73
C LYS A 158 -2.66 -9.72 -8.23
N GLU A 159 -3.25 -10.65 -7.48
CA GLU A 159 -4.55 -11.22 -7.84
C GLU A 159 -5.68 -10.19 -7.68
N GLN A 160 -5.65 -9.38 -6.62
CA GLN A 160 -6.63 -8.29 -6.43
C GLN A 160 -6.61 -7.29 -7.58
N PHE A 161 -5.42 -6.92 -8.06
CA PHE A 161 -5.26 -6.06 -9.23
C PHE A 161 -5.88 -6.70 -10.47
N ARG A 162 -5.59 -7.98 -10.73
CA ARG A 162 -6.13 -8.72 -11.87
C ARG A 162 -7.66 -8.84 -11.82
N ILE A 163 -8.24 -9.03 -10.64
CA ILE A 163 -9.69 -9.03 -10.45
C ILE A 163 -10.27 -7.64 -10.77
N ALA A 164 -9.64 -6.57 -10.29
CA ALA A 164 -10.08 -5.21 -10.57
C ALA A 164 -10.00 -4.88 -12.07
N GLU A 165 -8.91 -5.28 -12.72
CA GLU A 165 -8.65 -5.10 -14.15
C GLU A 165 -9.75 -5.73 -15.04
N LYS A 166 -10.21 -6.93 -14.70
CA LYS A 166 -11.31 -7.61 -15.43
C LYS A 166 -12.64 -6.86 -15.40
N ASN A 167 -12.83 -5.94 -14.46
CA ASN A 167 -14.07 -5.18 -14.33
C ASN A 167 -14.04 -3.87 -15.13
N ILE A 168 -13.04 -3.68 -16.00
CA ILE A 168 -12.86 -2.46 -16.78
C ILE A 168 -12.92 -2.79 -18.26
N SER A 169 -13.72 -2.02 -19.00
CA SER A 169 -13.76 -2.12 -20.45
C SER A 169 -12.51 -1.49 -21.06
N ASN A 170 -12.07 -2.02 -22.19
CA ASN A 170 -11.01 -1.39 -22.96
C ASN A 170 -11.51 -0.13 -23.71
N PRO A 171 -10.63 0.80 -24.11
CA PRO A 171 -9.25 0.91 -23.65
C PRO A 171 -9.18 1.48 -22.23
N TYR A 172 -8.13 1.16 -21.49
CA TYR A 172 -7.84 1.79 -20.19
C TYR A 172 -6.34 1.85 -19.94
N CYS A 173 -5.93 2.68 -19.00
CA CYS A 173 -4.55 2.81 -18.56
C CYS A 173 -4.45 2.85 -17.03
N TYR A 174 -3.26 2.61 -16.51
CA TYR A 174 -2.92 2.71 -15.10
C TYR A 174 -1.46 3.12 -14.91
N SER A 175 -1.14 3.67 -13.72
CA SER A 175 0.26 3.98 -13.37
C SER A 175 1.02 2.68 -13.12
N CYS A 176 2.18 2.50 -13.75
CA CYS A 176 2.99 1.28 -13.57
C CYS A 176 4.44 1.55 -13.15
N GLY A 177 4.66 2.70 -12.50
CA GLY A 177 5.95 3.13 -11.94
C GLY A 177 6.40 4.48 -12.49
N GLY A 178 7.00 5.31 -11.62
CA GLY A 178 7.48 6.65 -11.93
C GLY A 178 6.42 7.50 -12.66
N ILE A 179 6.85 8.18 -13.73
CA ILE A 179 5.96 8.92 -14.64
C ILE A 179 5.29 8.04 -15.71
N SER A 180 5.51 6.73 -15.68
CA SER A 180 5.09 5.81 -16.74
C SER A 180 3.65 5.34 -16.59
N SER A 181 3.02 5.03 -17.71
CA SER A 181 1.65 4.52 -17.76
C SER A 181 1.56 3.29 -18.65
N CYS A 182 0.87 2.27 -18.14
CA CYS A 182 0.61 1.03 -18.86
C CYS A 182 -0.83 1.06 -19.37
N CYS A 183 -1.02 0.80 -20.66
CA CYS A 183 -2.32 0.91 -21.33
C CYS A 183 -2.69 -0.38 -22.06
N ILE A 184 -3.97 -0.69 -22.03
CA ILE A 184 -4.58 -1.86 -22.69
C ILE A 184 -5.63 -1.33 -23.66
N GLU A 185 -5.58 -1.82 -24.90
CA GLU A 185 -6.42 -1.42 -26.04
C GLU A 185 -7.66 -2.29 -26.24
#